data_AF-A0A2E2CAG7-F1
#
_entry.id   AF-A0A2E2CAG7-F1
#
_cell.length_a   1.000
_cell.length_b   1.000
_cell.length_c   1.000
_cell.angle_alpha   90.00
_cell.angle_beta   90.00
_cell.angle_gamma   90.00
#
_symmetry.space_group_name_H-M   'P 1'
#
loop_
_entity.id
_entity.type
_entity.pdbx_description
1 polymer ?
#
loop_
_entity_poly.entity_id
_entity_poly.type
_entity_poly.pdbx_seq_one_letter_code
_entity_poly.pdbx_strand_id
1 'polypeptide(L)'
;MIDQTDTTAKMTEDQLIDRAREALSDSSWVIGECAAQWTKKYAKGRTDADFGAMVGLSGDQIYQRRRVWETFGDVREQYQHLKWSHYYIALTWDDAPECLQWAEENQATVAELKAWRRAVNGEDLSISEPFEEYPVDSEVAFVSDEPISVKDPSEYGQLDRGESGSREQSDSPATVGAHARDVGGSGSDYSPFRSGAGAPAPQGSNSEVAVVAKPEITPEQAIKRICSAVERCHKMLNPEVVSAFPELSPKLKKRFIKAVSDLNSTAARLQ
;
A
#
# COMPACT_ATOMS: atom_id res chain seq x y z
N MET A 1 -27.94 -0.35 5.87
CA MET A 1 -28.14 0.05 4.46
C MET A 1 -27.33 -0.91 3.62
N ILE A 2 -27.90 -1.44 2.53
CA ILE A 2 -27.25 -2.41 1.64
C ILE A 2 -27.58 -1.95 0.22
N ASP A 3 -26.61 -1.45 -0.57
CA ASP A 3 -26.70 -1.51 -2.06
C ASP A 3 -25.47 -1.03 -2.86
N GLN A 4 -24.55 -0.22 -2.31
CA GLN A 4 -23.48 0.36 -3.16
C GLN A 4 -22.56 -0.72 -3.78
N THR A 5 -22.18 -1.72 -3.00
CA THR A 5 -21.33 -2.84 -3.43
C THR A 5 -22.02 -3.85 -4.37
N ASP A 6 -23.36 -3.95 -4.31
CA ASP A 6 -24.15 -4.76 -5.25
C ASP A 6 -24.51 -3.97 -6.54
N THR A 7 -24.46 -2.63 -6.47
CA THR A 7 -24.59 -1.77 -7.65
C THR A 7 -23.33 -1.83 -8.51
N THR A 8 -22.13 -1.69 -7.93
CA THR A 8 -20.86 -1.83 -8.68
C THR A 8 -20.66 -3.24 -9.22
N ALA A 9 -21.18 -4.27 -8.53
CA ALA A 9 -21.17 -5.63 -9.02
C ALA A 9 -21.97 -5.83 -10.33
N LYS A 10 -22.89 -4.95 -10.71
CA LYS A 10 -23.71 -5.07 -11.93
C LYS A 10 -23.19 -4.20 -13.09
N MET A 11 -22.16 -3.39 -12.86
CA MET A 11 -21.59 -2.49 -13.85
C MET A 11 -20.85 -3.23 -14.98
N THR A 12 -20.89 -2.63 -16.18
CA THR A 12 -20.05 -3.05 -17.32
C THR A 12 -18.58 -2.66 -17.11
N GLU A 13 -17.70 -3.15 -17.99
CA GLU A 13 -16.28 -2.78 -17.97
C GLU A 13 -16.08 -1.25 -18.08
N ASP A 14 -16.73 -0.60 -19.05
CA ASP A 14 -16.62 0.85 -19.26
C ASP A 14 -17.15 1.65 -18.06
N GLN A 15 -18.27 1.22 -17.46
CA GLN A 15 -18.85 1.86 -16.27
C GLN A 15 -17.92 1.80 -15.05
N LEU A 16 -17.17 0.71 -14.87
CA LEU A 16 -16.17 0.60 -13.80
C LEU A 16 -14.95 1.50 -14.06
N ILE A 17 -14.56 1.68 -15.33
CA ILE A 17 -13.45 2.57 -15.72
C ILE A 17 -13.86 4.03 -15.51
N ASP A 18 -15.04 4.43 -15.99
CA ASP A 18 -15.52 5.82 -15.88
C ASP A 18 -15.78 6.21 -14.41
N ARG A 19 -16.39 5.33 -13.61
CA ARG A 19 -16.54 5.54 -12.16
C ARG A 19 -15.19 5.66 -11.44
N ALA A 20 -14.17 4.92 -11.86
CA ALA A 20 -12.83 5.03 -11.29
C ALA A 20 -12.12 6.34 -11.70
N ARG A 21 -12.37 6.85 -12.93
CA ARG A 21 -11.90 8.17 -13.39
C ARG A 21 -12.56 9.32 -12.63
N GLU A 22 -13.86 9.26 -12.42
CA GLU A 22 -14.61 10.24 -11.62
C GLU A 22 -14.11 10.29 -10.16
N ALA A 23 -13.64 9.16 -9.62
CA ALA A 23 -13.15 9.05 -8.25
C ALA A 23 -11.67 9.45 -8.05
N LEU A 24 -10.94 9.86 -9.09
CA LEU A 24 -9.48 10.08 -9.06
C LEU A 24 -9.01 11.05 -7.96
N SER A 25 -9.72 12.16 -7.76
CA SER A 25 -9.41 13.16 -6.73
C SER A 25 -10.09 12.86 -5.39
N ASP A 26 -11.22 12.15 -5.41
CA ASP A 26 -12.21 12.23 -4.32
C ASP A 26 -12.35 10.93 -3.51
N SER A 27 -11.95 9.75 -4.04
CA SER A 27 -12.13 8.50 -3.29
C SER A 27 -11.22 7.33 -3.70
N SER A 28 -10.13 7.15 -2.96
CA SER A 28 -9.29 5.94 -3.04
C SER A 28 -10.06 4.63 -2.81
N TRP A 29 -11.15 4.68 -2.02
CA TRP A 29 -12.04 3.53 -1.81
C TRP A 29 -12.82 3.12 -3.07
N VAL A 30 -13.44 4.08 -3.77
CA VAL A 30 -14.21 3.79 -5.00
C VAL A 30 -13.31 3.26 -6.11
N ILE A 31 -12.09 3.78 -6.24
CA ILE A 31 -11.09 3.26 -7.19
C ILE A 31 -10.75 1.80 -6.85
N GLY A 32 -10.51 1.49 -5.56
CA GLY A 32 -10.22 0.13 -5.10
C GLY A 32 -11.37 -0.85 -5.34
N GLU A 33 -12.61 -0.42 -5.09
CA GLU A 33 -13.83 -1.18 -5.41
C GLU A 33 -13.94 -1.50 -6.91
N CYS A 34 -13.80 -0.47 -7.76
CA CYS A 34 -13.91 -0.62 -9.20
C CYS A 34 -12.81 -1.53 -9.76
N ALA A 35 -11.57 -1.38 -9.29
CA ALA A 35 -10.46 -2.26 -9.64
C ALA A 35 -10.71 -3.71 -9.20
N ALA A 36 -11.28 -3.94 -8.01
CA ALA A 36 -11.61 -5.29 -7.54
C ALA A 36 -12.69 -5.96 -8.41
N GLN A 37 -13.77 -5.24 -8.73
CA GLN A 37 -14.84 -5.74 -9.60
C GLN A 37 -14.34 -5.99 -11.03
N TRP A 38 -13.54 -5.07 -11.58
CA TRP A 38 -12.97 -5.20 -12.92
C TRP A 38 -12.00 -6.38 -13.00
N THR A 39 -11.09 -6.53 -12.04
CA THR A 39 -10.12 -7.64 -12.02
C THR A 39 -10.83 -8.99 -11.89
N LYS A 40 -11.93 -9.05 -11.13
CA LYS A 40 -12.74 -10.27 -10.94
C LYS A 40 -13.55 -10.68 -12.18
N LYS A 41 -13.93 -9.75 -13.06
CA LYS A 41 -14.91 -9.98 -14.15
C LYS A 41 -14.34 -9.83 -15.56
N TYR A 42 -13.46 -8.85 -15.75
CA TYR A 42 -13.09 -8.34 -17.07
C TYR A 42 -11.59 -8.49 -17.39
N ALA A 43 -10.71 -8.61 -16.40
CA ALA A 43 -9.26 -8.76 -16.60
C ALA A 43 -8.88 -9.73 -17.73
N LYS A 44 -9.33 -11.00 -17.67
CA LYS A 44 -9.08 -12.02 -18.72
C LYS A 44 -7.60 -12.16 -19.12
N GLY A 45 -6.69 -12.03 -18.16
CA GLY A 45 -5.23 -12.04 -18.37
C GLY A 45 -4.56 -10.67 -18.37
N ARG A 46 -5.35 -9.58 -18.44
CA ARG A 46 -4.91 -8.22 -18.11
C ARG A 46 -4.69 -8.07 -16.60
N THR A 47 -3.97 -7.02 -16.23
CA THR A 47 -3.42 -6.74 -14.89
C THR A 47 -3.92 -5.40 -14.35
N ASP A 48 -3.56 -5.09 -13.10
CA ASP A 48 -3.78 -3.76 -12.51
C ASP A 48 -3.10 -2.63 -13.31
N ALA A 49 -2.02 -2.91 -14.04
CA ALA A 49 -1.37 -1.94 -14.93
C ALA A 49 -2.22 -1.59 -16.15
N ASP A 50 -2.95 -2.57 -16.71
CA ASP A 50 -3.88 -2.33 -17.82
C ASP A 50 -5.10 -1.52 -17.36
N PHE A 51 -5.64 -1.81 -16.17
CA PHE A 51 -6.71 -1.00 -15.58
C PHE A 51 -6.22 0.42 -15.25
N GLY A 52 -5.03 0.54 -14.67
CA GLY A 52 -4.38 1.82 -14.38
C GLY A 52 -4.20 2.66 -15.64
N ALA A 53 -3.73 2.07 -16.75
CA ALA A 53 -3.60 2.75 -18.04
C ALA A 53 -4.95 3.27 -18.59
N MET A 54 -6.07 2.58 -18.32
CA MET A 54 -7.40 3.05 -18.71
C MET A 54 -7.94 4.14 -17.79
N VAL A 55 -7.63 4.09 -16.49
CA VAL A 55 -8.12 5.04 -15.47
C VAL A 55 -7.25 6.30 -15.34
N GLY A 56 -5.96 6.24 -15.70
CA GLY A 56 -5.00 7.34 -15.53
C GLY A 56 -4.10 7.23 -14.28
N LEU A 57 -3.92 6.02 -13.74
CA LEU A 57 -3.08 5.74 -12.57
C LEU A 57 -2.00 4.68 -12.89
N SER A 58 -0.95 4.61 -12.09
CA SER A 58 0.02 3.52 -12.19
C SER A 58 -0.61 2.19 -11.76
N GLY A 59 -0.11 1.07 -12.30
CA GLY A 59 -0.57 -0.27 -11.89
C GLY A 59 -0.37 -0.55 -10.41
N ASP A 60 0.66 0.04 -9.80
CA ASP A 60 0.90 -0.05 -8.36
C ASP A 60 -0.14 0.76 -7.55
N GLN A 61 -0.46 1.98 -7.97
CA GLN A 61 -1.51 2.81 -7.35
C GLN A 61 -2.90 2.16 -7.40
N ILE A 62 -3.19 1.40 -8.45
CA ILE A 62 -4.40 0.56 -8.55
C ILE A 62 -4.29 -0.65 -7.63
N TYR A 63 -3.19 -1.39 -7.69
CA TYR A 63 -2.96 -2.59 -6.88
C TYR A 63 -3.11 -2.31 -5.38
N GLN A 64 -2.49 -1.25 -4.87
CA GLN A 64 -2.59 -0.82 -3.47
C GLN A 64 -4.05 -0.56 -3.05
N ARG A 65 -4.78 0.28 -3.81
CA ARG A 65 -6.19 0.60 -3.53
C ARG A 65 -7.09 -0.63 -3.60
N ARG A 66 -6.88 -1.49 -4.59
CA ARG A 66 -7.60 -2.76 -4.76
C ARG A 66 -7.38 -3.69 -3.57
N ARG A 67 -6.14 -3.84 -3.10
CA ARG A 67 -5.82 -4.72 -1.96
C ARG A 67 -6.37 -4.18 -0.64
N VAL A 68 -6.39 -2.86 -0.42
CA VAL A 68 -7.08 -2.27 0.74
C VAL A 68 -8.58 -2.52 0.68
N TRP A 69 -9.22 -2.33 -0.47
CA TRP A 69 -10.64 -2.64 -0.66
C TRP A 69 -10.96 -4.13 -0.41
N GLU A 70 -10.19 -5.05 -1.00
CA GLU A 70 -10.41 -6.49 -0.83
C GLU A 70 -10.16 -7.00 0.60
N THR A 71 -9.44 -6.25 1.43
CA THR A 71 -9.08 -6.65 2.81
C THR A 71 -9.99 -6.00 3.86
N PHE A 72 -10.43 -4.75 3.63
CA PHE A 72 -11.15 -3.94 4.63
C PHE A 72 -12.45 -3.32 4.12
N GLY A 73 -12.84 -3.54 2.86
CA GLY A 73 -14.00 -2.87 2.24
C GLY A 73 -15.35 -3.21 2.88
N ASP A 74 -15.44 -4.32 3.60
CA ASP A 74 -16.58 -4.79 4.38
C ASP A 74 -16.63 -4.23 5.82
N VAL A 75 -15.47 -3.98 6.44
CA VAL A 75 -15.37 -3.42 7.80
C VAL A 75 -15.24 -1.89 7.83
N ARG A 76 -14.85 -1.23 6.74
CA ARG A 76 -14.58 0.22 6.71
C ARG A 76 -15.73 1.09 7.23
N GLU A 77 -16.98 0.66 7.06
CA GLU A 77 -18.17 1.41 7.47
C GLU A 77 -18.40 1.37 9.00
N GLN A 78 -17.64 0.55 9.72
CA GLN A 78 -17.64 0.48 11.19
C GLN A 78 -16.80 1.60 11.82
N TYR A 79 -15.85 2.18 11.08
CA TYR A 79 -14.95 3.22 11.55
C TYR A 79 -15.18 4.51 10.73
N GLN A 80 -15.88 5.48 11.30
CA GLN A 80 -16.38 6.66 10.58
C GLN A 80 -15.31 7.74 10.37
N HIS A 81 -14.25 7.74 11.18
CA HIS A 81 -13.23 8.81 11.20
C HIS A 81 -11.92 8.38 10.52
N LEU A 82 -11.73 7.10 10.24
CA LEU A 82 -10.53 6.57 9.57
C LEU A 82 -10.53 6.84 8.06
N LYS A 83 -9.41 7.38 7.56
CA LYS A 83 -9.16 7.60 6.12
C LYS A 83 -8.59 6.34 5.48
N TRP A 84 -8.61 6.26 4.14
CA TRP A 84 -8.06 5.12 3.39
C TRP A 84 -6.60 4.83 3.76
N SER A 85 -5.82 5.89 4.03
CA SER A 85 -4.42 5.80 4.47
C SER A 85 -4.19 5.03 5.77
N HIS A 86 -5.13 5.05 6.74
CA HIS A 86 -5.04 4.22 7.95
C HIS A 86 -5.08 2.72 7.63
N TYR A 87 -5.95 2.32 6.70
CA TYR A 87 -6.07 0.93 6.25
C TYR A 87 -4.91 0.52 5.35
N TYR A 88 -4.36 1.45 4.56
CA TYR A 88 -3.19 1.20 3.73
C TYR A 88 -1.97 0.82 4.60
N ILE A 89 -1.66 1.59 5.64
CA ILE A 89 -0.54 1.25 6.54
C ILE A 89 -0.80 -0.06 7.29
N ALA A 90 -2.05 -0.34 7.66
CA ALA A 90 -2.45 -1.54 8.39
C ALA A 90 -2.53 -2.81 7.53
N LEU A 91 -2.45 -2.70 6.19
CA LEU A 91 -2.62 -3.82 5.25
C LEU A 91 -1.65 -4.99 5.47
N THR A 92 -0.50 -4.74 6.09
CA THR A 92 0.56 -5.74 6.35
C THR A 92 0.67 -6.14 7.83
N TRP A 93 -0.23 -5.66 8.69
CA TRP A 93 -0.12 -5.78 10.15
C TRP A 93 -0.95 -6.97 10.66
N ASP A 94 -0.37 -7.78 11.56
CA ASP A 94 -1.03 -8.93 12.20
C ASP A 94 -2.10 -8.54 13.24
N ASP A 95 -1.93 -7.34 13.80
CA ASP A 95 -2.74 -6.64 14.81
C ASP A 95 -3.55 -5.49 14.21
N ALA A 96 -3.84 -5.54 12.90
CA ALA A 96 -4.58 -4.50 12.18
C ALA A 96 -5.96 -4.16 12.80
N PRO A 97 -6.81 -5.13 13.20
CA PRO A 97 -8.12 -4.82 13.79
C PRO A 97 -8.01 -4.02 15.09
N GLU A 98 -7.11 -4.41 16.00
CA GLU A 98 -6.88 -3.72 17.26
C GLU A 98 -6.29 -2.33 17.05
N CYS A 99 -5.37 -2.19 16.09
CA CYS A 99 -4.78 -0.91 15.70
C CYS A 99 -5.83 0.06 15.12
N LEU A 100 -6.66 -0.41 14.18
CA LEU A 100 -7.71 0.42 13.57
C LEU A 100 -8.80 0.80 14.59
N GLN A 101 -9.21 -0.12 15.46
CA GLN A 101 -10.15 0.19 16.54
C GLN A 101 -9.60 1.27 17.48
N TRP A 102 -8.34 1.16 17.92
CA TRP A 102 -7.72 2.19 18.74
C TRP A 102 -7.69 3.56 18.03
N ALA A 103 -7.36 3.57 16.73
CA ALA A 103 -7.32 4.80 15.95
C ALA A 103 -8.69 5.47 15.81
N GLU A 104 -9.78 4.71 15.63
CA GLU A 104 -11.15 5.26 15.59
C GLU A 104 -11.56 5.83 16.95
N GLU A 105 -11.35 5.07 18.04
CA GLU A 105 -11.69 5.48 19.41
C GLU A 105 -10.97 6.76 19.86
N ASN A 106 -9.75 7.00 19.35
CA ASN A 106 -8.92 8.14 19.72
C ASN A 106 -8.87 9.21 18.62
N GLN A 107 -9.58 9.02 17.50
CA GLN A 107 -9.51 9.85 16.28
C GLN A 107 -8.06 10.12 15.82
N ALA A 108 -7.20 9.12 15.99
CA ALA A 108 -5.75 9.25 15.84
C ALA A 108 -5.35 9.43 14.37
N THR A 109 -4.31 10.24 14.13
CA THR A 109 -3.67 10.34 12.82
C THR A 109 -2.91 9.06 12.45
N VAL A 110 -2.59 8.90 11.17
CA VAL A 110 -1.73 7.81 10.65
C VAL A 110 -0.38 7.74 11.38
N ALA A 111 0.19 8.89 11.78
CA ALA A 111 1.44 8.96 12.53
C ALA A 111 1.28 8.45 13.98
N GLU A 112 0.20 8.84 14.65
CA GLU A 112 -0.11 8.40 16.02
C GLU A 112 -0.45 6.90 16.06
N LEU A 113 -1.19 6.38 15.07
CA LEU A 113 -1.47 4.95 14.90
C LEU A 113 -0.17 4.13 14.81
N LYS A 114 0.79 4.56 13.99
CA LYS A 114 2.12 3.94 13.93
C LYS A 114 2.87 4.02 15.25
N ALA A 115 2.89 5.19 15.89
CA ALA A 115 3.61 5.41 17.14
C ALA A 115 3.02 4.55 18.28
N TRP A 116 1.69 4.47 18.39
CA TRP A 116 0.99 3.63 19.34
C TRP A 116 1.30 2.14 19.11
N ARG A 117 1.21 1.67 17.86
CA ARG A 117 1.54 0.27 17.53
C ARG A 117 2.97 -0.10 17.94
N ARG A 118 3.94 0.79 17.71
CA ARG A 118 5.33 0.59 18.18
C ARG A 118 5.41 0.53 19.70
N ALA A 119 4.75 1.45 20.40
CA ALA A 119 4.71 1.47 21.86
C ALA A 119 4.10 0.18 22.45
N VAL A 120 3.01 -0.33 21.86
CA VAL A 120 2.36 -1.59 22.28
C VAL A 120 3.23 -2.82 21.99
N ASN A 121 3.91 -2.84 20.85
CA ASN A 121 4.80 -3.94 20.46
C ASN A 121 6.23 -3.85 21.06
N GLY A 122 6.48 -2.86 21.93
CA GLY A 122 7.77 -2.68 22.60
C GLY A 122 8.91 -2.26 21.67
N GLU A 123 8.58 -1.67 20.52
CA GLU A 123 9.55 -1.19 19.53
C GLU A 123 10.09 0.19 19.92
N ASP A 124 11.34 0.47 19.54
CA ASP A 124 12.06 1.67 19.96
C ASP A 124 11.51 2.93 19.25
N LEU A 125 10.84 3.80 20.02
CA LEU A 125 10.24 5.04 19.55
C LEU A 125 11.27 6.10 19.10
N SER A 126 12.57 5.90 19.37
CA SER A 126 13.64 6.79 18.86
C SER A 126 13.98 6.52 17.40
N ILE A 127 13.54 5.38 16.84
CA ILE A 127 13.71 5.06 15.42
C ILE A 127 12.61 5.75 14.63
N SER A 128 12.91 6.94 14.10
CA SER A 128 12.10 7.55 13.05
C SER A 128 12.12 6.64 11.83
N GLU A 129 10.95 6.20 11.38
CA GLU A 129 10.82 5.54 10.08
C GLU A 129 11.31 6.50 8.98
N PRO A 130 11.88 6.00 7.86
CA PRO A 130 12.04 6.81 6.67
C PRO A 130 10.70 7.47 6.33
N PHE A 131 10.73 8.71 5.86
CA PHE A 131 9.54 9.37 5.34
C PHE A 131 9.09 8.65 4.07
N GLU A 132 8.32 7.58 4.23
CA GLU A 132 7.56 6.98 3.14
C GLU A 132 6.50 8.01 2.73
N GLU A 133 6.73 8.60 1.56
CA GLU A 133 5.74 9.42 0.87
C GLU A 133 4.61 8.50 0.43
N TYR A 134 3.66 8.28 1.35
CA TYR A 134 2.42 7.58 1.06
C TYR A 134 1.72 8.28 -0.10
N PRO A 135 1.07 7.55 -1.02
CA PRO A 135 0.13 8.16 -1.95
C PRO A 135 -0.98 8.78 -1.11
N VAL A 136 -0.85 10.08 -0.86
CA VAL A 136 -1.75 10.88 -0.05
C VAL A 136 -3.13 10.76 -0.68
N ASP A 137 -4.19 10.61 0.14
CA ASP A 137 -5.54 10.86 -0.37
C ASP A 137 -5.53 12.28 -0.98
N SER A 138 -6.07 12.42 -2.19
CA SER A 138 -5.81 13.56 -3.08
C SER A 138 -6.50 14.87 -2.66
N GLU A 139 -6.75 15.03 -1.36
CA GLU A 139 -7.30 16.21 -0.68
C GLU A 139 -6.28 17.35 -0.54
N VAL A 140 -4.97 17.07 -0.69
CA VAL A 140 -3.95 18.11 -0.75
C VAL A 140 -3.75 18.51 -2.21
N ALA A 141 -4.45 19.56 -2.64
CA ALA A 141 -4.19 20.20 -3.92
C ALA A 141 -2.70 20.58 -4.02
N PHE A 142 -2.04 20.14 -5.09
CA PHE A 142 -0.64 20.45 -5.37
C PHE A 142 -0.45 21.96 -5.55
N VAL A 143 -0.04 22.65 -4.48
CA VAL A 143 0.43 24.03 -4.55
C VAL A 143 1.88 23.96 -5.01
N SER A 144 2.11 24.27 -6.28
CA SER A 144 3.46 24.37 -6.83
C SER A 144 4.26 25.47 -6.12
N ASP A 145 5.45 25.14 -5.62
CA ASP A 145 6.40 26.11 -5.05
C ASP A 145 7.14 26.93 -6.15
N GLU A 146 6.68 26.85 -7.40
CA GLU A 146 7.14 27.75 -8.46
C GLU A 146 6.59 29.16 -8.20
N PRO A 147 7.46 30.19 -8.09
CA PRO A 147 7.02 31.55 -7.83
C PRO A 147 6.30 32.13 -9.06
N ILE A 148 4.96 32.04 -9.04
CA ILE A 148 4.09 32.67 -10.04
C ILE A 148 4.39 34.17 -10.01
N SER A 149 4.99 34.65 -11.10
CA SER A 149 5.33 36.07 -11.25
C SER A 149 4.05 36.88 -11.38
N VAL A 150 3.70 37.60 -10.31
CA VAL A 150 2.55 38.49 -10.27
C VAL A 150 2.75 39.60 -11.30
N LYS A 151 1.99 39.55 -12.40
CA LYS A 151 1.95 40.65 -13.36
C LYS A 151 1.21 41.84 -12.77
N ASP A 152 1.79 43.02 -12.94
CA ASP A 152 1.22 44.27 -12.45
C ASP A 152 -0.10 44.58 -13.19
N PRO A 153 -1.20 44.93 -12.48
CA PRO A 153 -2.48 45.27 -13.10
C PRO A 153 -2.42 46.41 -14.13
N SER A 154 -1.35 47.21 -14.13
CA SER A 154 -1.14 48.29 -15.10
C SER A 154 -0.82 47.84 -16.54
N GLU A 155 -0.44 46.58 -16.80
CA GLU A 155 -0.22 46.07 -18.16
C GLU A 155 -1.51 45.80 -18.96
N TYR A 156 -2.68 45.70 -18.31
CA TYR A 156 -3.94 45.35 -18.99
C TYR A 156 -4.66 46.55 -19.64
N GLY A 157 -4.05 47.73 -19.62
CA GLY A 157 -4.69 49.03 -19.87
C GLY A 157 -4.31 49.77 -21.14
N GLN A 158 -3.61 49.15 -22.10
CA GLN A 158 -3.28 49.83 -23.36
C GLN A 158 -3.07 48.87 -24.53
N LEU A 159 -4.04 48.83 -25.45
CA LEU A 159 -3.89 48.59 -26.91
C LEU A 159 -5.31 48.56 -27.52
N ASP A 160 -5.82 49.73 -27.90
CA ASP A 160 -7.00 49.84 -28.76
C ASP A 160 -6.56 50.16 -30.20
N ARG A 161 -7.19 49.49 -31.16
CA ARG A 161 -7.37 49.89 -32.56
C ARG A 161 -6.14 49.97 -33.50
N GLY A 162 -6.07 49.06 -34.50
CA GLY A 162 -5.24 49.29 -35.69
C GLY A 162 -5.03 48.14 -36.68
N GLU A 163 -5.96 47.99 -37.62
CA GLU A 163 -5.69 47.76 -39.07
C GLU A 163 -5.00 46.46 -39.61
N SER A 164 -5.76 45.74 -40.45
CA SER A 164 -5.39 44.96 -41.66
C SER A 164 -3.94 44.55 -41.96
N GLY A 165 -3.75 43.26 -42.29
CA GLY A 165 -2.66 42.85 -43.18
C GLY A 165 -2.37 41.34 -43.32
N SER A 166 -2.73 40.78 -44.48
CA SER A 166 -1.98 39.73 -45.22
C SER A 166 -1.64 38.38 -44.58
N ARG A 167 -2.18 37.32 -45.22
CA ARG A 167 -1.65 35.94 -45.27
C ARG A 167 -0.13 35.91 -45.45
N GLU A 168 0.52 34.93 -44.82
CA GLU A 168 1.45 34.04 -45.54
C GLU A 168 1.41 32.62 -44.97
N GLN A 169 1.76 31.65 -45.81
CA GLN A 169 1.55 30.22 -45.62
C GLN A 169 2.92 29.53 -45.51
N SER A 170 3.15 28.74 -44.46
CA SER A 170 4.30 27.84 -44.38
C SER A 170 3.91 26.50 -43.80
N ASP A 171 4.31 25.47 -44.53
CA ASP A 171 4.00 24.07 -44.32
C ASP A 171 5.00 23.38 -43.37
N SER A 172 4.70 22.12 -43.03
CA SER A 172 5.60 21.09 -42.46
C SER A 172 5.77 20.96 -40.93
N PRO A 173 5.82 19.70 -40.41
CA PRO A 173 5.86 19.38 -38.98
C PRO A 173 7.28 19.30 -38.42
N ALA A 174 7.43 19.55 -37.11
CA ALA A 174 8.67 19.34 -36.40
C ALA A 174 8.99 17.84 -36.22
N THR A 175 9.98 17.34 -36.96
CA THR A 175 10.55 15.99 -36.82
C THR A 175 11.96 16.05 -36.21
N VAL A 176 12.09 15.64 -34.95
CA VAL A 176 13.38 15.33 -34.30
C VAL A 176 13.11 14.39 -33.12
N GLY A 177 13.82 13.28 -32.92
CA GLY A 177 14.75 12.60 -33.81
C GLY A 177 14.96 11.17 -33.32
N ALA A 178 14.77 10.17 -34.18
CA ALA A 178 14.86 8.77 -33.79
C ALA A 178 16.32 8.32 -33.66
N HIS A 179 16.76 7.98 -32.44
CA HIS A 179 17.98 7.21 -32.25
C HIS A 179 17.69 5.71 -32.40
N ALA A 180 17.81 5.22 -33.64
CA ALA A 180 17.85 3.80 -33.92
C ALA A 180 19.23 3.22 -33.60
N ARG A 181 19.30 2.20 -32.74
CA ARG A 181 20.37 1.20 -32.75
C ARG A 181 19.81 -0.21 -32.53
N ASP A 182 20.08 -1.05 -33.53
CA ASP A 182 19.93 -2.50 -33.64
C ASP A 182 18.69 -3.21 -33.08
N VAL A 183 17.88 -3.71 -34.01
CA VAL A 183 17.04 -4.90 -33.83
C VAL A 183 17.88 -6.12 -34.19
N GLY A 184 18.15 -7.01 -33.24
CA GLY A 184 18.92 -8.23 -33.50
C GLY A 184 18.80 -9.30 -32.42
N GLY A 185 17.81 -10.18 -32.55
CA GLY A 185 17.84 -11.52 -31.93
C GLY A 185 16.79 -11.81 -30.83
N SER A 186 15.77 -12.58 -31.24
CA SER A 186 15.08 -13.63 -30.48
C SER A 186 14.99 -13.57 -28.93
N GLY A 187 13.77 -13.35 -28.45
CA GLY A 187 13.04 -14.38 -27.69
C GLY A 187 13.37 -14.60 -26.20
N SER A 188 12.32 -14.46 -25.39
CA SER A 188 12.19 -14.87 -23.98
C SER A 188 12.81 -13.95 -22.91
N ASP A 189 12.16 -14.00 -21.75
CA ASP A 189 12.68 -13.68 -20.41
C ASP A 189 12.91 -12.20 -20.03
N TYR A 190 11.84 -11.39 -20.13
CA TYR A 190 11.62 -10.39 -19.06
C TYR A 190 10.97 -11.08 -17.85
N SER A 191 11.78 -11.51 -16.90
CA SER A 191 11.34 -11.95 -15.57
C SER A 191 11.96 -11.03 -14.51
N PRO A 192 11.16 -10.42 -13.60
CA PRO A 192 11.67 -9.51 -12.57
C PRO A 192 12.49 -10.22 -11.47
N PHE A 193 12.53 -11.55 -11.48
CA PHE A 193 13.42 -12.36 -10.64
C PHE A 193 14.41 -13.12 -11.52
N ARG A 194 15.71 -12.99 -11.23
CA ARG A 194 16.76 -13.73 -11.94
C ARG A 194 16.61 -15.23 -11.65
N SER A 195 16.36 -16.03 -12.69
CA SER A 195 16.46 -17.49 -12.67
C SER A 195 17.93 -17.92 -12.49
N GLY A 196 18.41 -17.85 -11.24
CA GLY A 196 19.80 -18.13 -10.87
C GLY A 196 20.03 -18.35 -9.37
N ALA A 197 18.97 -18.57 -8.58
CA ALA A 197 19.03 -18.74 -7.13
C ALA A 197 19.55 -20.13 -6.69
N GLY A 198 20.66 -20.61 -7.27
CA GLY A 198 21.11 -22.00 -7.11
C GLY A 198 22.55 -22.33 -7.50
N ALA A 199 23.46 -21.35 -7.56
CA ALA A 199 24.89 -21.59 -7.78
C ALA A 199 25.73 -20.99 -6.63
N PRO A 200 26.76 -21.69 -6.13
CA PRO A 200 27.64 -21.17 -5.08
C PRO A 200 28.50 -20.02 -5.61
N ALA A 201 28.79 -19.04 -4.76
CA ALA A 201 29.52 -17.84 -5.16
C ALA A 201 30.96 -18.14 -5.62
N PRO A 202 31.45 -17.52 -6.71
CA PRO A 202 32.85 -17.58 -7.07
C PRO A 202 33.68 -16.77 -6.06
N GLN A 203 34.80 -17.33 -5.61
CA GLN A 203 35.73 -16.61 -4.73
C GLN A 203 36.53 -15.57 -5.53
N GLY A 204 36.56 -14.33 -5.03
CA GLY A 204 37.55 -13.33 -5.39
C GLY A 204 37.10 -12.27 -6.41
N SER A 205 36.45 -11.21 -5.92
CA SER A 205 36.78 -9.83 -6.30
C SER A 205 36.18 -8.86 -5.29
N ASN A 206 36.95 -7.84 -4.88
CA ASN A 206 36.44 -6.79 -4.01
C ASN A 206 35.50 -5.88 -4.80
N SER A 207 34.21 -5.93 -4.51
CA SER A 207 33.24 -4.95 -4.95
C SER A 207 32.17 -4.81 -3.87
N GLU A 208 32.04 -3.60 -3.34
CA GLU A 208 31.09 -3.24 -2.29
C GLU A 208 29.66 -3.29 -2.85
N VAL A 209 29.06 -4.48 -2.82
CA VAL A 209 27.60 -4.59 -2.86
C VAL A 209 27.14 -4.31 -1.44
N ALA A 210 26.52 -3.14 -1.23
CA ALA A 210 25.86 -2.79 0.02
C ALA A 210 24.63 -3.71 0.23
N VAL A 211 24.89 -4.92 0.74
CA VAL A 211 23.84 -5.78 1.27
C VAL A 211 23.27 -5.05 2.47
N VAL A 212 22.03 -4.56 2.35
CA VAL A 212 21.31 -3.97 3.50
C VAL A 212 21.19 -5.07 4.54
N ALA A 213 22.04 -5.01 5.55
CA ALA A 213 22.06 -5.98 6.62
C ALA A 213 20.70 -5.90 7.32
N LYS A 214 19.95 -7.01 7.28
CA LYS A 214 18.75 -7.18 8.10
C LYS A 214 19.15 -6.84 9.55
N PRO A 215 18.53 -5.85 10.20
CA PRO A 215 18.98 -5.41 11.51
C PRO A 215 18.98 -6.61 12.46
N GLU A 216 20.16 -6.91 13.01
CA GLU A 216 20.34 -8.03 13.93
C GLU A 216 19.56 -7.70 15.20
N ILE A 217 18.42 -8.38 15.36
CA ILE A 217 17.53 -8.20 16.50
C ILE A 217 18.35 -8.46 17.76
N THR A 218 18.53 -7.44 18.60
CA THR A 218 19.34 -7.60 19.80
C THR A 218 18.71 -8.64 20.72
N PRO A 219 19.48 -9.36 21.57
CA PRO A 219 18.90 -10.31 22.51
C PRO A 219 17.80 -9.69 23.39
N GLU A 220 17.94 -8.40 23.73
CA GLU A 220 16.92 -7.64 24.45
C GLU A 220 15.64 -7.44 23.62
N GLN A 221 15.74 -7.03 22.35
CA GLN A 221 14.60 -6.90 21.44
C GLN A 221 13.91 -8.25 21.19
N ALA A 222 14.68 -9.33 21.09
CA ALA A 222 14.15 -10.69 20.95
C ALA A 222 13.34 -11.10 22.20
N ILE A 223 13.87 -10.85 23.39
CA ILE A 223 13.16 -11.12 24.65
C ILE A 223 11.90 -10.24 24.79
N LYS A 224 11.97 -8.93 24.49
CA LYS A 224 10.80 -8.03 24.48
C LYS A 224 9.68 -8.57 23.59
N ARG A 225 10.00 -8.95 22.34
CA ARG A 225 9.03 -9.55 21.40
C ARG A 225 8.44 -10.87 21.91
N ILE A 226 9.24 -11.71 22.57
CA ILE A 226 8.76 -12.95 23.19
C ILE A 226 7.80 -12.64 24.35
N CYS A 227 8.11 -11.67 25.21
CA CYS A 227 7.21 -11.25 26.29
C CYS A 227 5.87 -10.74 25.75
N SER A 228 5.87 -9.78 24.81
CA SER A 228 4.63 -9.27 24.21
C SER A 228 3.81 -10.35 23.51
N ALA A 229 4.46 -11.34 22.86
CA ALA A 229 3.76 -12.48 22.27
C ALA A 229 3.12 -13.39 23.34
N VAL A 230 3.82 -13.69 24.44
CA VAL A 230 3.29 -14.50 25.55
C VAL A 230 2.13 -13.78 26.24
N GLU A 231 2.22 -12.47 26.45
CA GLU A 231 1.14 -11.65 27.02
C GLU A 231 -0.09 -11.60 26.10
N ARG A 232 0.09 -11.46 24.78
CA ARG A 232 -1.00 -11.60 23.80
C ARG A 232 -1.65 -12.98 23.89
N CYS A 233 -0.85 -14.05 23.88
CA CYS A 233 -1.38 -15.41 24.04
C CYS A 233 -2.15 -15.61 25.36
N HIS A 234 -1.69 -15.01 26.46
CA HIS A 234 -2.41 -15.07 27.75
C HIS A 234 -3.76 -14.31 27.68
N LYS A 235 -3.80 -13.12 27.08
CA LYS A 235 -5.05 -12.36 26.89
C LYS A 235 -6.06 -13.11 26.01
N MET A 236 -5.60 -13.86 25.00
CA MET A 236 -6.46 -14.69 24.14
C MET A 236 -7.01 -15.95 24.85
N LEU A 237 -6.41 -16.41 25.96
CA LEU A 237 -6.92 -17.51 26.78
C LEU A 237 -8.04 -17.03 27.72
N ASN A 238 -9.09 -16.45 27.13
CA ASN A 238 -10.28 -16.02 27.86
C ASN A 238 -11.07 -17.24 28.41
N PRO A 239 -12.04 -17.05 29.33
CA PRO A 239 -12.80 -18.15 29.93
C PRO A 239 -13.56 -19.03 28.93
N GLU A 240 -13.95 -18.49 27.77
CA GLU A 240 -14.64 -19.21 26.70
C GLU A 240 -13.67 -20.15 25.96
N VAL A 241 -12.47 -19.68 25.62
CA VAL A 241 -11.41 -20.48 25.00
C VAL A 241 -10.94 -21.58 25.95
N VAL A 242 -10.83 -21.28 27.26
CA VAL A 242 -10.48 -22.27 28.29
C VAL A 242 -11.57 -23.32 28.47
N SER A 243 -12.85 -22.94 28.47
CA SER A 243 -13.96 -23.88 28.61
C SER A 243 -14.23 -24.72 27.35
N ALA A 244 -13.95 -24.18 26.15
CA ALA A 244 -14.01 -24.92 24.89
C ALA A 244 -12.78 -25.80 24.64
N PHE A 245 -11.65 -25.59 25.34
CA PHE A 245 -10.41 -26.36 25.15
C PHE A 245 -10.60 -27.90 25.22
N PRO A 246 -11.43 -28.47 26.13
CA PRO A 246 -11.74 -29.90 26.18
C PRO A 246 -12.51 -30.45 24.97
N GLU A 247 -13.09 -29.61 24.12
CA GLU A 247 -13.83 -30.03 22.91
C GLU A 247 -12.95 -30.02 21.66
N LEU A 248 -11.82 -29.29 21.67
CA LEU A 248 -10.90 -29.18 20.55
C LEU A 248 -10.30 -30.52 20.09
N SER A 249 -9.85 -30.59 18.83
CA SER A 249 -9.27 -31.82 18.28
C SER A 249 -8.04 -32.30 19.09
N PRO A 250 -7.84 -33.62 19.29
CA PRO A 250 -6.69 -34.15 20.04
C PRO A 250 -5.33 -33.72 19.48
N LYS A 251 -5.23 -33.55 18.15
CA LYS A 251 -4.02 -33.06 17.47
C LYS A 251 -3.69 -31.62 17.87
N LEU A 252 -4.71 -30.74 17.93
CA LEU A 252 -4.52 -29.33 18.28
C LEU A 252 -4.15 -29.19 19.77
N LYS A 253 -4.87 -29.87 20.66
CA LYS A 253 -4.54 -29.94 22.10
C LYS A 253 -3.09 -30.36 22.35
N LYS A 254 -2.66 -31.47 21.73
CA LYS A 254 -1.28 -31.98 21.85
C LYS A 254 -0.23 -31.00 21.33
N ARG A 255 -0.51 -30.31 20.22
CA ARG A 255 0.37 -29.27 19.66
C ARG A 255 0.51 -28.08 20.61
N PHE A 256 -0.61 -27.58 21.14
CA PHE A 256 -0.61 -26.44 22.07
C PHE A 256 0.12 -26.77 23.38
N ILE A 257 -0.23 -27.87 24.04
CA ILE A 257 0.40 -28.31 25.29
C ILE A 257 1.91 -28.52 25.09
N LYS A 258 2.32 -29.12 23.97
CA LYS A 258 3.75 -29.27 23.65
C LYS A 258 4.44 -27.91 23.50
N ALA A 259 3.86 -26.97 22.75
CA ALA A 259 4.48 -25.66 22.54
C ALA A 259 4.68 -24.88 23.85
N VAL A 260 3.68 -24.91 24.75
CA VAL A 260 3.78 -24.30 26.09
C VAL A 260 4.81 -25.02 26.96
N SER A 261 4.88 -26.35 26.90
CA SER A 261 5.87 -27.15 27.63
C SER A 261 7.30 -26.89 27.15
N ASP A 262 7.53 -26.81 25.84
CA ASP A 262 8.84 -26.54 25.24
C ASP A 262 9.32 -25.11 25.57
N LEU A 263 8.39 -24.14 25.60
CA LEU A 263 8.65 -22.76 26.03
C LEU A 263 8.99 -22.69 27.53
N ASN A 264 8.20 -23.34 28.40
CA ASN A 264 8.46 -23.37 29.84
C ASN A 264 9.77 -24.08 30.18
N SER A 265 10.08 -25.20 29.50
CA SER A 265 11.38 -25.87 29.62
C SER A 265 12.55 -24.98 29.14
N THR A 266 12.31 -24.09 28.18
CA THR A 266 13.31 -23.12 27.75
C THR A 266 13.49 -22.00 28.77
N ALA A 267 12.42 -21.44 29.30
CA ALA A 267 12.47 -20.44 30.37
C ALA A 267 13.18 -20.96 31.63
N ALA A 268 12.92 -22.21 32.03
CA ALA A 268 13.58 -22.86 33.17
C ALA A 268 15.09 -23.11 32.99
N ARG A 269 15.63 -23.00 31.77
CA ARG A 269 17.09 -23.05 31.48
C ARG A 269 17.76 -21.66 31.47
N LEU A 270 16.97 -20.59 31.61
CA LEU A 270 17.44 -19.20 31.67
C LEU A 270 17.45 -18.67 33.11
N GLN A 271 17.17 -19.53 34.09
CA GLN A 271 17.26 -19.30 35.54
C GLN A 271 18.51 -20.01 36.09
#